data_AF-A0A7K3LPU8-F1
#
_entry.id   AF-A0A7K3LPU8-F1
#
_cell.length_a   1.000
_cell.length_b   1.000
_cell.length_c   1.000
_cell.angle_alpha   90.00
_cell.angle_beta   90.00
_cell.angle_gamma   90.00
#
_symmetry.space_group_name_H-M   'P 1'
#
loop_
_entity.id
_entity.type
_entity.pdbx_description
1 polymer ?
#
loop_
_entity_poly.entity_id
_entity_poly.type
_entity_poly.pdbx_seq_one_letter_code
_entity_poly.pdbx_strand_id
1 'polypeptide(L)'
;MTNDIGTTDPQSRVSQAVALITQGLDLLATADLTTSDADTLITIAKTTEKSLNRLTFQSDRVITEINHRDIHRDRGYRTIFAFMDTELHASNCKARLERMDRVQPERSLTG
;
A
#
# COMPACT_ATOMS: atom_id res chain seq x y z
N MET A 1 -17.29 36.16 -12.22
CA MET A 1 -16.03 35.58 -11.71
C MET A 1 -16.37 34.70 -10.53
N THR A 2 -16.67 33.44 -10.78
CA THR A 2 -16.93 32.44 -9.75
C THR A 2 -15.63 31.69 -9.50
N ASN A 3 -15.10 31.79 -8.28
CA ASN A 3 -13.91 31.04 -7.86
C ASN A 3 -14.24 29.54 -7.89
N ASP A 4 -13.69 28.84 -8.88
CA ASP A 4 -13.62 27.39 -8.93
C ASP A 4 -12.59 26.97 -7.87
N ILE A 5 -13.07 26.73 -6.65
CA ILE A 5 -12.26 26.08 -5.61
C ILE A 5 -12.14 24.63 -6.09
N GLY A 6 -11.07 24.34 -6.82
CA GLY A 6 -10.73 23.00 -7.28
C GLY A 6 -10.67 22.03 -6.10
N THR A 7 -11.80 21.43 -5.76
CA THR A 7 -11.87 20.28 -4.88
C THR A 7 -11.37 19.09 -5.69
N THR A 8 -10.04 19.01 -5.86
CA THR A 8 -9.39 17.79 -6.34
C THR A 8 -9.85 16.63 -5.45
N ASP A 9 -10.71 15.80 -6.02
CA ASP A 9 -11.31 14.63 -5.38
C ASP A 9 -10.23 13.80 -4.65
N PRO A 10 -10.40 13.49 -3.35
CA PRO A 10 -9.45 12.67 -2.59
C PRO A 10 -9.12 11.34 -3.28
N GLN A 11 -10.08 10.73 -3.98
CA GLN A 11 -9.85 9.50 -4.72
C GLN A 11 -8.93 9.74 -5.93
N SER A 12 -9.14 10.83 -6.67
CA SER A 12 -8.20 11.27 -7.72
C SER A 12 -6.76 11.47 -7.21
N ARG A 13 -6.57 11.99 -5.99
CA ARG A 13 -5.23 12.17 -5.40
C ARG A 13 -4.56 10.84 -5.04
N VAL A 14 -5.33 9.87 -4.52
CA VAL A 14 -4.83 8.52 -4.22
C VAL A 14 -4.42 7.79 -5.50
N SER A 15 -5.26 7.85 -6.54
CA SER A 15 -4.93 7.28 -7.84
C SER A 15 -3.67 7.89 -8.45
N GLN A 16 -3.51 9.21 -8.36
CA GLN A 16 -2.28 9.88 -8.80
C GLN A 16 -1.06 9.41 -8.01
N ALA A 17 -1.17 9.27 -6.68
CA ALA A 17 -0.07 8.78 -5.86
C ALA A 17 0.35 7.35 -6.24
N VAL A 18 -0.61 6.45 -6.51
CA VAL A 18 -0.32 5.07 -6.97
C VAL A 18 0.36 5.08 -8.34
N ALA A 19 -0.08 5.95 -9.26
CA ALA A 19 0.56 6.09 -10.57
C ALA A 19 2.02 6.55 -10.44
N LEU A 20 2.29 7.54 -9.57
CA LEU A 20 3.65 8.03 -9.31
C LEU A 20 4.54 6.97 -8.65
N ILE A 21 3.99 6.15 -7.75
CA ILE A 21 4.73 5.02 -7.16
C ILE A 21 5.14 4.03 -8.25
N THR A 22 4.20 3.66 -9.13
CA THR A 22 4.47 2.71 -10.23
C THR A 22 5.54 3.26 -11.16
N GLN A 23 5.42 4.52 -11.58
CA GLN A 23 6.41 5.17 -12.42
C GLN A 23 7.80 5.19 -11.75
N GLY A 24 7.88 5.49 -10.45
CA GLY A 24 9.14 5.46 -9.71
C GLY A 24 9.78 4.07 -9.66
N LEU A 25 8.97 3.02 -9.53
CA LEU A 25 9.44 1.63 -9.56
C LEU A 25 9.96 1.23 -10.95
N ASP A 26 9.28 1.65 -12.03
CA ASP A 26 9.74 1.41 -13.40
C ASP A 26 11.09 2.08 -13.69
N LEU A 27 11.28 3.30 -13.18
CA LEU A 27 12.57 4.01 -13.27
C LEU A 27 13.68 3.30 -12.50
N LEU A 28 13.38 2.81 -11.28
CA LEU A 28 14.34 2.03 -10.50
C LEU A 28 14.71 0.71 -11.19
N ALA A 29 13.74 0.03 -11.82
CA ALA A 29 13.96 -1.24 -12.50
C ALA A 29 14.83 -1.12 -13.76
N THR A 30 14.85 0.07 -14.38
CA THR A 30 15.60 0.35 -15.61
C THR A 30 16.91 1.08 -15.39
N ALA A 31 17.21 1.48 -14.14
CA ALA A 31 18.43 2.19 -13.80
C ALA A 31 19.67 1.28 -13.95
N ASP A 32 20.68 1.76 -14.68
CA ASP A 32 21.99 1.12 -14.71
C ASP A 32 22.77 1.49 -13.45
N LEU A 33 22.98 0.49 -12.59
CA LEU A 33 23.71 0.65 -11.34
C LEU A 33 25.19 0.28 -11.45
N THR A 34 25.66 -0.20 -12.61
CA THR A 34 27.02 -0.75 -12.77
C THR A 34 28.13 0.29 -12.58
N THR A 35 27.82 1.57 -12.82
CA THR A 35 28.77 2.69 -12.66
C THR A 35 28.53 3.51 -11.38
N SER A 36 27.58 3.10 -10.53
CA SER A 36 27.27 3.82 -9.29
C SER A 36 28.33 3.55 -8.23
N ASP A 37 28.74 4.59 -7.50
CA ASP A 37 29.63 4.44 -6.35
C ASP A 37 28.90 3.79 -5.15
N ALA A 38 29.69 3.30 -4.19
CA ALA A 38 29.17 2.57 -3.03
C ALA A 38 28.20 3.40 -2.17
N ASP A 39 28.47 4.70 -1.97
CA ASP A 39 27.64 5.57 -1.14
C ASP A 39 26.28 5.85 -1.81
N THR A 40 26.30 6.01 -3.15
CA THR A 40 25.09 6.11 -3.97
C THR A 40 24.24 4.85 -3.86
N LEU A 41 24.84 3.67 -4.02
CA LEU A 41 24.13 2.39 -3.89
C LEU A 41 23.52 2.21 -2.49
N ILE A 42 24.27 2.54 -1.43
CA ILE A 42 23.79 2.47 -0.06
C ILE A 42 22.63 3.45 0.17
N THR A 43 22.70 4.66 -0.39
CA THR A 43 21.65 5.67 -0.25
C THR A 43 20.37 5.25 -0.96
N ILE A 44 20.49 4.70 -2.18
CA ILE A 44 19.36 4.14 -2.92
C ILE A 44 18.72 3.04 -2.10
N ALA A 45 19.49 2.04 -1.66
CA ALA A 45 18.99 0.91 -0.87
C ALA A 45 18.28 1.34 0.42
N LYS A 46 18.88 2.26 1.20
CA LYS A 46 18.25 2.79 2.42
C LYS A 46 16.91 3.47 2.12
N THR A 47 16.86 4.24 1.04
CA THR A 47 15.68 5.00 0.66
C THR A 47 14.57 4.10 0.13
N THR A 48 14.91 3.09 -0.67
CA THR A 48 13.96 2.10 -1.18
C THR A 48 13.40 1.25 -0.04
N GLU A 49 14.23 0.77 0.88
CA GLU A 49 13.78 0.00 2.06
C GLU A 49 12.84 0.82 2.96
N LYS A 50 13.19 2.09 3.24
CA LYS A 50 12.30 2.98 4.00
C LYS A 50 10.96 3.19 3.28
N SER A 51 10.98 3.28 1.95
CA SER A 51 9.79 3.44 1.14
C SER A 51 8.93 2.18 1.11
N LEU A 52 9.53 0.99 0.98
CA LEU A 52 8.84 -0.30 1.05
C LEU A 52 8.12 -0.48 2.39
N ASN A 53 8.76 -0.11 3.50
CA ASN A 53 8.13 -0.16 4.82
C ASN A 53 6.90 0.75 4.91
N ARG A 54 7.00 1.97 4.38
CA ARG A 54 5.85 2.91 4.33
C ARG A 54 4.74 2.40 3.43
N LEU A 55 5.06 1.87 2.26
CA LEU A 55 4.11 1.30 1.32
C LEU A 55 3.39 0.08 1.90
N THR A 56 4.13 -0.80 2.59
CA THR A 56 3.56 -1.95 3.30
C THR A 56 2.53 -1.48 4.33
N PHE A 57 2.87 -0.48 5.15
CA PHE A 57 1.94 0.07 6.13
C PHE A 57 0.69 0.69 5.49
N GLN A 58 0.83 1.47 4.41
CA GLN A 58 -0.34 2.02 3.73
C GLN A 58 -1.19 0.94 3.05
N SER A 59 -0.56 -0.10 2.49
CA SER A 59 -1.25 -1.25 1.93
C SER A 59 -2.02 -2.03 3.02
N ASP A 60 -1.42 -2.25 4.19
CA ASP A 60 -2.08 -2.90 5.34
C ASP A 60 -3.34 -2.12 5.76
N ARG A 61 -3.32 -0.79 5.72
CA ARG A 61 -4.51 0.04 5.98
C ARG A 61 -5.61 -0.17 4.94
N VAL A 62 -5.28 -0.18 3.65
CA VAL A 62 -6.26 -0.41 2.57
C VAL A 62 -6.86 -1.82 2.68
N ILE A 63 -6.04 -2.83 2.97
CA ILE A 63 -6.51 -4.21 3.17
C ILE A 63 -7.41 -4.30 4.40
N THR A 64 -7.12 -3.55 5.45
CA THR A 64 -7.97 -3.48 6.65
C THR A 64 -9.36 -2.96 6.29
N GLU A 65 -9.45 -1.90 5.49
CA GLU A 65 -10.73 -1.38 5.00
C GLU A 65 -11.46 -2.38 4.09
N ILE A 66 -10.74 -3.10 3.22
CA ILE A 66 -11.31 -4.19 2.40
C ILE A 66 -11.90 -5.29 3.27
N ASN A 67 -11.21 -5.64 4.36
CA ASN A 67 -11.68 -6.65 5.31
C ASN A 67 -12.90 -6.15 6.10
N HIS A 68 -12.84 -4.94 6.65
CA HIS A 68 -13.91 -4.35 7.47
C HIS A 68 -15.20 -4.13 6.70
N ARG A 69 -15.10 -3.85 5.40
CA ARG A 69 -16.25 -3.67 4.51
C ARG A 69 -16.70 -4.95 3.83
N ASP A 70 -16.11 -6.09 4.18
CA ASP A 70 -16.36 -7.40 3.57
C ASP A 70 -16.24 -7.42 2.02
N ILE A 71 -15.49 -6.49 1.42
CA ILE A 71 -15.33 -6.36 -0.05
C ILE A 71 -14.78 -7.65 -0.66
N HIS A 72 -13.92 -8.35 0.07
CA HIS A 72 -13.38 -9.65 -0.36
C HIS A 72 -14.47 -10.72 -0.52
N ARG A 73 -15.52 -10.69 0.31
CA ARG A 73 -16.66 -11.62 0.22
C ARG A 73 -17.53 -11.31 -1.00
N ASP A 74 -17.75 -10.03 -1.29
CA ASP A 74 -18.47 -9.60 -2.50
C ASP A 74 -17.76 -10.05 -3.79
N ARG A 75 -16.45 -10.27 -3.71
CA ARG A 75 -15.61 -10.82 -4.79
C ARG A 75 -15.51 -12.35 -4.78
N GLY A 76 -16.23 -13.04 -3.90
CA GLY A 76 -16.29 -14.51 -3.83
C GLY A 76 -15.25 -15.17 -2.93
N TYR A 77 -14.44 -14.40 -2.21
CA TYR A 77 -13.40 -14.96 -1.32
C TYR A 77 -13.95 -15.19 0.08
N ARG A 78 -13.74 -16.40 0.61
CA ARG A 78 -14.24 -16.80 1.94
C ARG A 78 -13.52 -16.10 3.10
N THR A 79 -12.27 -15.69 2.89
CA THR A 79 -11.45 -15.02 3.91
C THR A 79 -10.61 -13.92 3.27
N ILE A 80 -10.29 -12.88 4.03
CA ILE A 80 -9.34 -11.85 3.59
C ILE A 80 -7.97 -12.44 3.25
N PHE A 81 -7.53 -13.49 3.96
CA PHE A 81 -6.28 -14.18 3.65
C PHE A 81 -6.28 -14.73 2.22
N ALA A 82 -7.35 -15.41 1.81
CA ALA A 82 -7.47 -15.95 0.46
C ALA A 82 -7.44 -14.83 -0.59
N PHE A 83 -8.14 -13.72 -0.34
CA PHE A 83 -8.12 -12.54 -1.21
C PHE A 83 -6.71 -11.92 -1.31
N MET A 84 -6.01 -11.74 -0.20
CA MET A 84 -4.65 -11.20 -0.18
C MET A 84 -3.66 -12.07 -0.97
N ASP A 85 -3.76 -13.39 -0.80
CA ASP A 85 -2.86 -14.36 -1.44
C ASP A 85 -3.11 -14.45 -2.95
N THR A 86 -4.38 -14.53 -3.35
CA THR A 86 -4.76 -14.84 -4.73
C THR A 86 -4.97 -13.60 -5.61
N GLU A 87 -5.65 -12.57 -5.13
CA GLU A 87 -5.97 -11.36 -5.92
C GLU A 87 -4.86 -10.32 -5.81
N LEU A 88 -4.37 -10.08 -4.59
CA LEU A 88 -3.36 -9.04 -4.35
C LEU A 88 -1.92 -9.53 -4.49
N HIS A 89 -1.70 -10.84 -4.52
CA HIS A 89 -0.38 -11.47 -4.46
C HIS A 89 0.49 -10.89 -3.34
N ALA A 90 -0.12 -10.66 -2.18
CA ALA A 90 0.53 -9.99 -1.06
C ALA A 90 1.62 -10.88 -0.44
N SER A 91 2.84 -10.34 -0.33
CA SER A 91 3.93 -11.01 0.39
C SER A 91 3.64 -11.08 1.90
N ASN A 92 4.12 -12.14 2.56
CA ASN A 92 4.06 -12.31 4.02
C ASN A 92 2.64 -12.16 4.62
N CYS A 93 1.60 -12.63 3.92
CA CYS A 93 0.18 -12.47 4.30
C CYS A 93 -0.11 -12.72 5.78
N LYS A 94 0.42 -13.82 6.35
CA LYS A 94 0.19 -14.16 7.76
C LYS A 94 0.71 -13.07 8.71
N ALA A 95 1.97 -12.64 8.53
CA ALA A 95 2.56 -11.59 9.36
C ALA A 95 1.85 -10.24 9.18
N ARG A 96 1.31 -9.96 7.99
CA ARG A 96 0.50 -8.76 7.73
C ARG A 96 -0.80 -8.79 8.53
N LEU A 97 -1.52 -9.91 8.51
CA LEU A 97 -2.76 -10.08 9.29
C LEU A 97 -2.52 -9.94 10.79
N GLU A 98 -1.48 -10.57 11.33
CA GLU A 98 -1.13 -10.44 12.75
C GLU A 98 -0.85 -8.99 13.16
N ARG A 99 -0.22 -8.19 12.29
CA ARG A 99 -0.01 -6.76 12.55
C ARG A 99 -1.31 -5.97 12.49
N MET A 100 -2.16 -6.25 11.51
CA MET A 100 -3.45 -5.57 11.38
C MET A 100 -4.32 -5.81 12.61
N ASP A 101 -4.36 -7.04 13.11
CA ASP A 101 -5.10 -7.44 14.31
C ASP A 101 -4.63 -6.66 15.55
N ARG A 102 -3.31 -6.51 15.74
CA ARG A 102 -2.73 -5.74 16.86
C ARG A 102 -3.01 -4.24 16.82
N VAL A 103 -3.30 -3.69 15.63
CA VAL A 103 -3.50 -2.25 15.42
C VAL A 103 -5.00 -1.91 15.35
N GLN A 104 -5.90 -2.90 15.37
CA GLN A 104 -7.32 -2.61 15.50
C GLN A 104 -7.58 -1.96 16.86
N PRO A 105 -8.09 -0.72 16.92
CA PRO A 105 -8.55 -0.16 18.18
C PRO A 105 -9.66 -1.07 18.71
N GLU A 106 -9.64 -1.38 20.02
CA GLU A 106 -10.75 -2.04 20.72
C GLU A 106 -12.02 -1.25 20.44
N ARG A 107 -12.79 -1.65 19.42
CA ARG A 107 -14.14 -1.15 19.24
C ARG A 107 -14.96 -1.82 20.32
N SER A 108 -15.13 -1.09 21.43
CA SER A 108 -16.10 -1.41 22.47
C SER A 108 -17.41 -1.81 21.79
N LEU A 109 -17.85 -3.04 22.04
CA LEU A 109 -19.19 -3.53 21.76
C LEU A 109 -20.16 -2.77 22.67
N THR A 110 -20.41 -1.50 22.37
CA THR A 110 -21.57 -0.77 22.87
C THR A 110 -22.61 -0.80 21.78
N GLY A 111 -23.50 -1.78 21.89
CA GLY A 111 -24.68 -2.01 21.07
C GLY A 111 -25.43 -3.21 21.61
#